data_AF-A0AAX3QRY4-F1
#
_entry.id   AF-A0AAX3QRY4-F1
#
_cell.length_a   1.000
_cell.length_b   1.000
_cell.length_c   1.000
_cell.angle_alpha   90.00
_cell.angle_beta   90.00
_cell.angle_gamma   90.00
#
_symmetry.space_group_name_H-M   'P 1'
#
loop_
_entity.id
_entity.type
_entity.pdbx_description
1 polymer ?
#
loop_
_entity_poly.entity_id
_entity_poly.type
_entity_poly.pdbx_seq_one_letter_code
_entity_poly.pdbx_strand_id
1 'polypeptide(L)'
;MEREKRDLLSKFDFQEGRYPGHWSCQLDNLIIKVHGSIITVEGSLVKFHEGNNLCSLNRETTKQAIDLLGDRLHLDIKSAHVTRIDIAENFEMSHNVREYLPFLGYYPRHKRDSKYRTSLYYGTNGHTCLFYDKGKELQGKKGMESCLLRFESRWFKSLSAQLKWKNITGGTLSDLDFYRYIIQLWSKNYFDIKKRNIPLPKPNVPINTAKKAKDCLFSALLSSSMESTEELRMFLIEQLDPQNKSRFNRMLNDLNDDFTINKMSPLMEELDSKIRDRVSLELSII
;
A
#
# COMPACT_ATOMS: atom_id res chain seq x y z
N MET A 1 22.44 22.34 15.08
CA MET A 1 23.05 21.38 14.14
C MET A 1 24.38 20.80 14.61
N GLU A 2 25.52 21.51 14.59
CA GLU A 2 26.81 20.91 15.03
C GLU A 2 26.81 20.45 16.50
N ARG A 3 26.08 21.16 17.37
CA ARG A 3 25.89 20.74 18.78
C ARG A 3 25.06 19.45 18.87
N GLU A 4 23.94 19.36 18.17
CA GLU A 4 23.04 18.19 18.14
C GLU A 4 23.76 16.96 17.58
N LYS A 5 24.55 17.16 16.51
CA LYS A 5 25.41 16.12 15.95
C LYS A 5 26.39 15.57 16.98
N ARG A 6 27.12 16.44 17.69
CA ARG A 6 28.06 16.00 18.74
C ARG A 6 27.35 15.26 19.87
N ASP A 7 26.17 15.73 20.27
CA ASP A 7 25.35 15.11 21.32
C ASP A 7 24.85 13.71 20.90
N LEU A 8 24.38 13.55 19.66
CA LEU A 8 24.00 12.23 19.12
C LEU A 8 25.19 11.28 19.05
N LEU A 9 26.30 11.74 18.47
CA LEU A 9 27.50 10.92 18.29
C LEU A 9 28.13 10.48 19.62
N SER A 10 27.90 11.20 20.72
CA SER A 10 28.39 10.81 22.04
C SER A 10 27.46 9.87 22.81
N LYS A 11 26.17 9.82 22.45
CA LYS A 11 25.14 9.04 23.17
C LYS A 11 24.87 7.66 22.59
N PHE A 12 25.14 7.47 21.30
CA PHE A 12 24.83 6.23 20.60
C PHE A 12 26.09 5.65 19.93
N ASP A 13 26.09 4.34 19.74
CA ASP A 13 27.20 3.60 19.13
C ASP A 13 27.21 3.80 17.61
N PHE A 14 27.65 4.98 17.17
CA PHE A 14 27.82 5.29 15.75
C PHE A 14 29.06 4.63 15.17
N GLN A 15 28.88 4.05 13.99
CA GLN A 15 29.96 3.54 13.16
C GLN A 15 30.15 4.46 11.96
N GLU A 16 31.40 4.80 11.67
CA GLU A 16 31.74 5.52 10.46
C GLU A 16 31.68 4.56 9.26
N GLY A 17 31.01 4.99 8.20
CA GLY A 17 30.89 4.23 6.96
C GLY A 17 32.15 4.34 6.10
N ARG A 18 32.05 3.86 4.86
CA ARG A 18 33.16 3.92 3.89
C ARG A 18 33.56 5.34 3.49
N TYR A 19 32.65 6.30 3.63
CA TYR A 19 32.89 7.69 3.29
C TYR A 19 33.16 8.46 4.59
N PRO A 20 34.31 9.15 4.70
CA PRO A 20 34.62 9.94 5.88
C PRO A 20 33.50 10.95 6.21
N GLY A 21 33.14 11.04 7.48
CA GLY A 21 32.08 11.93 7.96
C GLY A 21 30.66 11.41 7.76
N HIS A 22 30.47 10.18 7.27
CA HIS A 22 29.17 9.50 7.22
C HIS A 22 29.09 8.48 8.36
N TRP A 23 28.24 8.77 9.33
CA TRP A 23 28.05 7.94 10.52
C TRP A 23 26.68 7.30 10.47
N SER A 24 26.57 6.07 10.95
CA SER A 24 25.27 5.43 11.16
C SER A 24 25.25 4.61 12.44
N CYS A 25 24.12 4.59 13.12
CA CYS A 25 23.85 3.65 14.20
C CYS A 25 22.46 3.05 14.02
N GLN A 26 22.26 1.89 14.62
CA GLN A 26 20.95 1.28 14.74
C GLN A 26 20.43 1.52 16.17
N LEU A 27 19.24 2.07 16.28
CA LEU A 27 18.51 2.21 17.53
C LEU A 27 17.21 1.41 17.39
N ASP A 28 17.17 0.21 17.98
CA ASP A 28 16.06 -0.73 17.85
C ASP A 28 15.75 -1.05 16.37
N ASN A 29 14.61 -0.59 15.86
CA ASN A 29 14.21 -0.73 14.45
C ASN A 29 14.48 0.51 13.59
N LEU A 30 15.10 1.55 14.17
CA LEU A 30 15.45 2.79 13.51
C LEU A 30 16.90 2.76 13.08
N ILE A 31 17.17 3.34 11.92
CA ILE A 31 18.51 3.59 11.41
C ILE A 31 18.69 5.11 11.46
N ILE A 32 19.68 5.55 12.22
CA ILE A 32 20.03 6.97 12.32
C ILE A 32 21.31 7.17 11.53
N LYS A 33 21.31 8.13 10.61
CA LYS A 33 22.48 8.47 9.80
C LYS A 33 22.81 9.95 9.98
N VAL A 34 24.09 10.25 10.09
CA VAL A 34 24.60 11.61 10.20
C VAL A 34 25.65 11.81 9.11
N HIS A 35 25.44 12.78 8.24
CA HIS A 35 26.42 13.14 7.20
C HIS A 35 26.32 14.62 6.87
N GLY A 36 27.47 15.30 6.82
CA GLY A 36 27.52 16.76 6.70
C GLY A 36 26.67 17.44 7.77
N SER A 37 25.67 18.19 7.30
CA SER A 37 24.66 18.95 8.05
C SER A 37 23.29 18.24 8.15
N ILE A 38 23.22 16.95 7.81
CA ILE A 38 21.96 16.21 7.73
C ILE A 38 21.97 15.05 8.73
N ILE A 39 20.89 14.96 9.50
CA ILE A 39 20.55 13.79 10.31
C ILE A 39 19.31 13.17 9.69
N THR A 40 19.35 11.88 9.37
CA THR A 40 18.18 11.12 8.91
C THR A 40 17.84 10.04 9.92
N VAL A 41 16.55 9.86 10.16
CA VAL A 41 16.00 8.79 11.00
C VAL A 41 15.04 8.00 10.11
N GLU A 42 15.34 6.72 9.91
CA GLU A 42 14.59 5.84 9.01
C GLU A 42 14.11 4.61 9.77
N GLY A 43 12.82 4.32 9.75
CA GLY A 43 12.27 3.09 10.32
C GLY A 43 10.75 3.16 10.51
N SER A 44 10.17 2.10 11.08
CA SER A 44 8.75 2.06 11.43
C SER A 44 8.51 2.78 12.74
N LEU A 45 7.70 3.84 12.70
CA LEU A 45 7.29 4.57 13.90
C LEU A 45 6.45 3.69 14.84
N VAL A 46 5.59 2.85 14.28
CA VAL A 46 4.79 1.87 15.04
C VAL A 46 5.69 0.90 15.80
N LYS A 47 6.69 0.31 15.13
CA LYS A 47 7.59 -0.64 15.77
C LYS A 47 8.45 0.00 16.86
N PHE A 48 8.78 1.28 16.70
CA PHE A 48 9.49 2.04 17.73
C PHE A 48 8.63 2.25 18.97
N HIS A 49 7.33 2.56 18.80
CA HIS A 49 6.41 2.84 19.90
C HIS A 49 5.86 1.57 20.57
N GLU A 50 5.42 0.59 19.78
CA GLU A 50 4.71 -0.62 20.23
C GLU A 50 5.60 -1.88 20.30
N GLY A 51 6.86 -1.79 19.86
CA GLY A 51 7.79 -2.93 19.74
C GLY A 51 7.48 -3.90 18.60
N ASN A 52 6.32 -3.77 17.94
CA ASN A 52 5.90 -4.61 16.82
C ASN A 52 5.19 -3.81 15.72
N ASN A 53 4.88 -4.45 14.60
CA ASN A 53 4.21 -3.81 13.45
C ASN A 53 2.86 -4.49 13.13
N LEU A 54 2.24 -5.10 14.14
CA LEU A 54 0.90 -5.70 14.05
C LEU A 54 -0.20 -4.70 14.38
N CYS A 55 0.08 -3.78 15.29
CA CYS A 55 -0.81 -2.67 15.61
C CYS A 55 -0.65 -1.52 14.62
N SER A 56 -1.59 -0.59 14.64
CA SER A 56 -1.53 0.69 13.91
C SER A 56 -1.57 1.83 14.91
N LEU A 57 -0.83 2.91 14.65
CA LEU A 57 -0.92 4.13 15.45
C LEU A 57 -2.12 4.95 14.97
N ASN A 58 -2.93 5.40 15.92
CA ASN A 58 -3.92 6.46 15.70
C ASN A 58 -3.26 7.85 15.79
N ARG A 59 -4.03 8.93 15.63
CA ARG A 59 -3.51 10.30 15.68
C ARG A 59 -2.77 10.64 16.98
N GLU A 60 -3.34 10.27 18.12
CA GLU A 60 -2.78 10.60 19.45
C GLU A 60 -1.52 9.76 19.74
N THR A 61 -1.56 8.46 19.45
CA THR A 61 -0.37 7.59 19.59
C THR A 61 0.73 7.94 18.57
N THR A 62 0.37 8.47 17.40
CA THR A 62 1.35 9.05 16.45
C THR A 62 2.05 10.27 17.06
N LYS A 63 1.30 11.17 17.70
CA LYS A 63 1.86 12.32 18.43
C LYS A 63 2.82 11.86 19.53
N GLN A 64 2.39 10.91 20.36
CA GLN A 64 3.19 10.36 21.46
C GLN A 64 4.46 9.67 20.95
N ALA A 65 4.38 8.91 19.86
CA ALA A 65 5.54 8.28 19.25
C ALA A 65 6.57 9.30 18.73
N ILE A 66 6.10 10.44 18.19
CA ILE A 66 6.97 11.53 17.74
C ILE A 66 7.62 12.25 18.91
N ASP A 67 6.87 12.49 19.99
CA ASP A 67 7.37 13.08 21.24
C ASP A 67 8.45 12.18 21.85
N LEU A 68 8.15 10.89 22.01
CA LEU A 68 9.08 9.89 22.52
C LEU A 68 10.35 9.79 21.67
N LEU A 69 10.22 9.86 20.34
CA LEU A 69 11.36 9.85 19.44
C LEU A 69 12.23 11.11 19.61
N GLY A 70 11.60 12.27 19.77
CA GLY A 70 12.27 13.54 20.04
C GLY A 70 13.04 13.52 21.36
N ASP A 71 12.41 13.04 22.43
CA ASP A 71 13.03 12.90 23.75
C ASP A 71 14.20 11.92 23.72
N ARG A 72 14.02 10.77 23.04
CA ARG A 72 15.05 9.73 22.96
C ARG A 72 16.29 10.21 22.20
N LEU A 73 16.10 10.96 21.12
CA LEU A 73 17.19 11.46 20.28
C LEU A 73 17.70 12.83 20.70
N HIS A 74 17.02 13.52 21.62
CA HIS A 74 17.27 14.92 21.97
C HIS A 74 17.25 15.85 20.74
N LEU A 75 16.30 15.59 19.82
CA LEU A 75 16.11 16.35 18.59
C LEU A 75 14.70 16.93 18.51
N ASP A 76 14.56 18.08 17.86
CA ASP A 76 13.25 18.62 17.49
C ASP A 76 12.67 17.87 16.27
N ILE A 77 12.13 16.67 16.53
CA ILE A 77 11.52 15.82 15.51
C ILE A 77 10.22 16.44 14.97
N LYS A 78 9.53 17.28 15.75
CA LYS A 78 8.31 17.97 15.29
C LYS A 78 8.59 18.90 14.12
N SER A 79 9.74 19.56 14.13
CA SER A 79 10.17 20.45 13.04
C SER A 79 10.93 19.72 11.91
N ALA A 80 11.26 18.44 12.09
CA ALA A 80 11.99 17.66 11.10
C ALA A 80 11.15 17.42 9.84
N HIS A 81 11.79 17.52 8.66
CA HIS A 81 11.12 17.28 7.38
C HIS A 81 10.85 15.79 7.18
N VAL A 82 9.61 15.45 6.84
CA VAL A 82 9.24 14.08 6.49
C VAL A 82 9.59 13.83 5.02
N THR A 83 10.32 12.76 4.76
CA THR A 83 10.79 12.40 3.39
C THR A 83 10.10 11.16 2.82
N ARG A 84 9.48 10.35 3.69
CA ARG A 84 8.68 9.17 3.34
C ARG A 84 7.57 8.94 4.36
N ILE A 85 6.39 8.54 3.88
CA ILE A 85 5.25 8.15 4.69
C ILE A 85 4.73 6.81 4.17
N ASP A 86 4.58 5.84 5.06
CA ASP A 86 3.96 4.55 4.78
C ASP A 86 2.74 4.40 5.70
N ILE A 87 1.53 4.45 5.13
CA ILE A 87 0.29 4.17 5.86
C ILE A 87 -0.15 2.75 5.56
N ALA A 88 -0.46 1.98 6.59
CA ALA A 88 -0.74 0.57 6.45
C ALA A 88 -1.74 0.05 7.49
N GLU A 89 -2.48 -0.99 7.13
CA GLU A 89 -3.37 -1.70 8.05
C GLU A 89 -3.32 -3.21 7.79
N ASN A 90 -3.44 -4.00 8.85
CA ASN A 90 -3.56 -5.45 8.77
C ASN A 90 -5.03 -5.86 8.94
N PHE A 91 -5.48 -6.82 8.14
CA PHE A 91 -6.84 -7.34 8.13
C PHE A 91 -6.79 -8.86 8.26
N GLU A 92 -7.43 -9.39 9.29
CA GLU A 92 -7.70 -10.82 9.38
C GLU A 92 -8.81 -11.18 8.40
N MET A 93 -8.51 -11.89 7.33
CA MET A 93 -9.45 -12.23 6.27
C MET A 93 -10.09 -13.60 6.47
N SER A 94 -11.19 -13.89 5.77
CA SER A 94 -11.84 -15.20 5.83
C SER A 94 -11.07 -16.31 5.09
N HIS A 95 -10.23 -15.94 4.11
CA HIS A 95 -9.43 -16.86 3.29
C HIS A 95 -7.95 -16.46 3.27
N ASN A 96 -7.09 -17.30 2.68
CA ASN A 96 -5.67 -16.97 2.57
C ASN A 96 -5.48 -15.71 1.71
N VAL A 97 -4.51 -14.86 2.06
CA VAL A 97 -4.26 -13.59 1.35
C VAL A 97 -4.09 -13.80 -0.15
N ARG A 98 -3.42 -14.89 -0.54
CA ARG A 98 -3.20 -15.26 -1.93
C ARG A 98 -4.50 -15.36 -2.75
N GLU A 99 -5.62 -15.70 -2.13
CA GLU A 99 -6.92 -15.82 -2.80
C GLU A 99 -7.52 -14.44 -3.14
N TYR A 100 -7.16 -13.39 -2.41
CA TYR A 100 -7.65 -12.01 -2.65
C TYR A 100 -6.89 -11.32 -3.78
N LEU A 101 -5.56 -11.53 -3.85
CA LEU A 101 -4.67 -10.77 -4.75
C LEU A 101 -5.06 -10.84 -6.25
N PRO A 102 -5.56 -11.97 -6.79
CA PRO A 102 -5.96 -12.02 -8.17
C PRO A 102 -7.11 -11.07 -8.51
N PHE A 103 -8.03 -10.80 -7.56
CA PHE A 103 -9.17 -9.91 -7.77
C PHE A 103 -8.79 -8.42 -7.77
N LEU A 104 -7.63 -8.06 -7.22
CA LEU A 104 -7.07 -6.73 -7.35
C LEU A 104 -6.52 -6.55 -8.78
N GLY A 105 -7.31 -5.85 -9.59
CA GLY A 105 -7.10 -5.68 -11.02
C GLY A 105 -6.26 -4.45 -11.37
N TYR A 106 -6.75 -3.66 -12.32
CA TYR A 106 -5.99 -2.54 -12.89
C TYR A 106 -6.01 -1.30 -11.99
N TYR A 107 -4.86 -0.66 -11.80
CA TYR A 107 -4.77 0.64 -11.13
C TYR A 107 -4.21 1.69 -12.10
N PRO A 108 -4.99 2.73 -12.48
CA PRO A 108 -4.56 3.67 -13.51
C PRO A 108 -3.19 4.30 -13.25
N ARG A 109 -2.33 4.29 -14.29
CA ARG A 109 -0.96 4.84 -14.27
C ARG A 109 0.05 4.09 -13.39
N HIS A 110 -0.33 3.00 -12.74
CA HIS A 110 0.57 2.21 -11.89
C HIS A 110 0.98 0.91 -12.59
N LYS A 111 2.26 0.56 -12.48
CA LYS A 111 2.74 -0.75 -12.91
C LYS A 111 2.30 -1.78 -11.87
N ARG A 112 1.48 -2.75 -12.28
CA ARG A 112 1.09 -3.91 -11.48
C ARG A 112 2.19 -4.98 -11.56
N ASP A 113 2.69 -5.44 -10.43
CA ASP A 113 3.71 -6.48 -10.32
C ASP A 113 3.27 -7.54 -9.30
N SER A 114 3.06 -8.77 -9.80
CA SER A 114 2.62 -9.93 -9.03
C SER A 114 3.66 -11.04 -9.02
N LYS A 115 4.96 -10.69 -9.06
CA LYS A 115 6.07 -11.67 -9.12
C LYS A 115 6.04 -12.72 -8.00
N TYR A 116 5.51 -12.38 -6.82
CA TYR A 116 5.42 -13.31 -5.71
C TYR A 116 3.96 -13.69 -5.43
N ARG A 117 3.72 -14.98 -5.20
CA ARG A 117 2.37 -15.54 -4.98
C ARG A 117 1.59 -14.89 -3.83
N THR A 118 2.29 -14.36 -2.83
CA THR A 118 1.68 -13.80 -1.61
C THR A 118 1.89 -12.29 -1.49
N SER A 119 2.22 -11.61 -2.59
CA SER A 119 2.29 -10.15 -2.59
C SER A 119 1.96 -9.54 -3.96
N LEU A 120 1.38 -8.35 -3.95
CA LEU A 120 1.02 -7.60 -5.14
C LEU A 120 1.42 -6.14 -4.98
N TYR A 121 2.19 -5.63 -5.94
CA TYR A 121 2.68 -4.27 -5.97
C TYR A 121 2.01 -3.47 -7.08
N TYR A 122 1.72 -2.21 -6.79
CA TYR A 122 1.35 -1.19 -7.75
C TYR A 122 2.26 0.02 -7.60
N GLY A 123 3.18 0.23 -8.52
CA GLY A 123 4.23 1.23 -8.39
C GLY A 123 4.18 2.35 -9.45
N THR A 124 4.56 3.55 -9.03
CA THR A 124 4.95 4.69 -9.87
C THR A 124 6.28 5.28 -9.37
N ASN A 125 6.77 6.35 -10.00
CA ASN A 125 7.93 7.07 -9.48
C ASN A 125 7.54 7.91 -8.25
N GLY A 126 7.63 7.31 -7.06
CA GLY A 126 7.44 7.98 -5.78
C GLY A 126 6.20 7.54 -4.99
N HIS A 127 5.36 6.67 -5.55
CA HIS A 127 4.24 6.08 -4.83
C HIS A 127 4.14 4.58 -5.08
N THR A 128 3.76 3.83 -4.05
CA THR A 128 3.53 2.39 -4.15
C THR A 128 2.37 1.97 -3.27
N CYS A 129 1.41 1.23 -3.85
CA CYS A 129 0.44 0.45 -3.11
C CYS A 129 0.87 -1.01 -3.07
N LEU A 130 0.82 -1.65 -1.91
CA LEU A 130 1.31 -3.00 -1.68
C LEU A 130 0.29 -3.80 -0.87
N PHE A 131 -0.01 -5.01 -1.35
CA PHE A 131 -0.83 -6.00 -0.66
C PHE A 131 0.01 -7.25 -0.42
N TYR A 132 0.02 -7.81 0.78
CA TYR A 132 0.77 -9.03 1.04
C TYR A 132 0.30 -9.78 2.28
N ASP A 133 0.75 -11.02 2.38
CA ASP A 133 0.52 -11.90 3.52
C ASP A 133 1.46 -11.55 4.67
N LYS A 134 0.95 -10.78 5.64
CA LYS A 134 1.74 -10.33 6.80
C LYS A 134 2.04 -11.47 7.76
N GLY A 135 1.10 -12.41 7.93
CA GLY A 135 1.33 -13.57 8.79
C GLY A 135 2.46 -14.45 8.26
N LYS A 136 2.54 -14.62 6.93
CA LYS A 136 3.67 -15.31 6.30
C LYS A 136 4.98 -14.52 6.40
N GLU A 137 4.94 -13.19 6.24
CA GLU A 137 6.14 -12.35 6.43
C GLU A 137 6.75 -12.56 7.81
N LEU A 138 5.93 -12.57 8.86
CA LEU A 138 6.37 -12.74 10.25
C LEU A 138 6.96 -14.14 10.51
N GLN A 139 6.44 -15.17 9.86
CA GLN A 139 6.96 -16.53 9.93
C GLN A 139 8.22 -16.73 9.04
N GLY A 140 8.53 -15.78 8.16
CA GLY A 140 9.66 -15.84 7.24
C GLY A 140 9.45 -16.79 6.06
N LYS A 141 10.54 -17.13 5.35
CA LYS A 141 10.49 -17.85 4.05
C LYS A 141 9.80 -19.23 4.10
N LYS A 142 9.82 -19.91 5.26
CA LYS A 142 9.17 -21.21 5.48
C LYS A 142 7.77 -21.08 6.09
N GLY A 143 7.30 -19.86 6.30
CA GLY A 143 5.97 -19.58 6.84
C GLY A 143 4.87 -20.10 5.94
N MET A 144 3.80 -20.56 6.57
CA MET A 144 2.59 -20.96 5.85
C MET A 144 1.85 -19.72 5.35
N GLU A 145 1.15 -19.87 4.23
CA GLU A 145 0.18 -18.87 3.80
C GLU A 145 -0.85 -18.68 4.92
N SER A 146 -1.25 -17.44 5.16
CA SER A 146 -2.14 -17.06 6.24
C SER A 146 -3.28 -16.19 5.73
N CYS A 147 -4.23 -15.89 6.61
CA CYS A 147 -5.33 -14.99 6.34
C CYS A 147 -5.04 -13.53 6.74
N LEU A 148 -3.82 -13.18 7.18
CA LEU A 148 -3.50 -11.83 7.63
C LEU A 148 -3.03 -10.96 6.45
N LEU A 149 -3.95 -10.27 5.80
CA LEU A 149 -3.70 -9.37 4.67
C LEU A 149 -3.25 -8.01 5.18
N ARG A 150 -2.11 -7.51 4.70
CA ARG A 150 -1.75 -6.10 4.89
C ARG A 150 -1.87 -5.33 3.60
N PHE A 151 -2.51 -4.16 3.69
CA PHE A 151 -2.50 -3.15 2.64
C PHE A 151 -1.68 -1.95 3.08
N GLU A 152 -0.71 -1.54 2.26
CA GLU A 152 0.12 -0.36 2.48
C GLU A 152 0.04 0.61 1.31
N SER A 153 0.05 1.91 1.61
CA SER A 153 0.27 2.98 0.65
C SER A 153 1.47 3.82 1.09
N ARG A 154 2.47 3.88 0.21
CA ARG A 154 3.80 4.41 0.50
C ARG A 154 4.11 5.58 -0.41
N TRP A 155 4.35 6.76 0.15
CA TRP A 155 4.75 7.95 -0.58
C TRP A 155 6.20 8.30 -0.23
N PHE A 156 7.02 8.50 -1.25
CA PHE A 156 8.44 8.82 -1.14
C PHE A 156 8.88 9.68 -2.32
N LYS A 157 9.86 10.57 -2.13
CA LYS A 157 10.28 11.61 -3.09
C LYS A 157 9.20 12.69 -3.30
N SER A 158 9.55 13.97 -3.16
CA SER A 158 8.64 15.08 -3.48
C SER A 158 7.25 14.97 -2.83
N LEU A 159 7.19 14.57 -1.55
CA LEU A 159 5.94 14.35 -0.80
C LEU A 159 4.97 15.51 -0.95
N SER A 160 5.46 16.75 -0.82
CA SER A 160 4.62 17.94 -0.92
C SER A 160 3.90 18.07 -2.25
N ALA A 161 4.53 17.65 -3.35
CA ALA A 161 3.90 17.66 -4.67
C ALA A 161 2.88 16.53 -4.82
N GLN A 162 3.20 15.33 -4.30
CA GLN A 162 2.31 14.17 -4.37
C GLN A 162 1.04 14.34 -3.52
N LEU A 163 1.22 14.81 -2.29
CA LEU A 163 0.17 15.00 -1.29
C LEU A 163 -0.48 16.39 -1.37
N LYS A 164 0.01 17.26 -2.27
CA LYS A 164 -0.45 18.65 -2.41
C LYS A 164 -0.46 19.40 -1.07
N TRP A 165 0.49 19.09 -0.19
CA TRP A 165 0.61 19.63 1.17
C TRP A 165 2.00 20.23 1.35
N LYS A 166 2.10 21.52 1.71
CA LYS A 166 3.40 22.18 1.86
C LYS A 166 4.03 21.85 3.22
N ASN A 167 5.36 21.75 3.25
CA ASN A 167 6.17 21.63 4.47
C ASN A 167 5.68 20.54 5.44
N ILE A 168 5.63 19.29 4.99
CA ILE A 168 5.23 18.17 5.84
C ILE A 168 6.38 17.89 6.83
N THR A 169 6.12 18.16 8.11
CA THR A 169 7.06 17.92 9.21
C THR A 169 6.56 16.80 10.13
N GLY A 170 7.38 16.39 11.12
CA GLY A 170 6.93 15.45 12.15
C GLY A 170 5.63 15.89 12.81
N GLY A 171 5.52 17.16 13.20
CA GLY A 171 4.31 17.72 13.79
C GLY A 171 3.07 17.57 12.91
N THR A 172 3.23 17.71 11.59
CA THR A 172 2.15 17.53 10.60
C THR A 172 1.53 16.13 10.66
N LEU A 173 2.28 15.08 11.01
CA LEU A 173 1.77 13.71 11.02
C LEU A 173 0.66 13.45 12.05
N SER A 174 0.57 14.30 13.08
CA SER A 174 -0.47 14.25 14.11
C SER A 174 -1.48 15.42 14.02
N ASP A 175 -1.28 16.31 13.05
CA ASP A 175 -2.23 17.38 12.76
C ASP A 175 -3.58 16.80 12.33
N LEU A 176 -4.65 17.41 12.83
CA LEU A 176 -6.02 16.94 12.64
C LEU A 176 -6.39 16.84 11.15
N ASP A 177 -6.16 17.92 10.41
CA ASP A 177 -6.57 18.01 9.00
C ASP A 177 -5.69 17.13 8.12
N PHE A 178 -4.38 17.12 8.37
CA PHE A 178 -3.47 16.24 7.63
C PHE A 178 -3.75 14.76 7.88
N TYR A 179 -4.01 14.37 9.13
CA TYR A 179 -4.30 12.98 9.48
C TYR A 179 -5.60 12.51 8.79
N ARG A 180 -6.67 13.32 8.86
CA ARG A 180 -7.92 13.00 8.13
C ARG A 180 -7.67 12.88 6.63
N TYR A 181 -6.92 13.80 6.04
CA TYR A 181 -6.56 13.80 4.64
C TYR A 181 -5.80 12.52 4.24
N ILE A 182 -4.76 12.12 4.97
CA ILE A 182 -3.90 11.01 4.57
C ILE A 182 -4.62 9.65 4.70
N ILE A 183 -5.49 9.49 5.71
CA ILE A 183 -6.32 8.29 5.88
C ILE A 183 -7.35 8.18 4.74
N GLN A 184 -8.01 9.29 4.39
CA GLN A 184 -8.92 9.32 3.24
C GLN A 184 -8.20 9.03 1.92
N LEU A 185 -6.98 9.55 1.74
CA LEU A 185 -6.17 9.29 0.55
C LEU A 185 -5.73 7.82 0.48
N TRP A 186 -5.33 7.22 1.61
CA TRP A 186 -5.00 5.79 1.69
C TRP A 186 -6.19 4.92 1.27
N SER A 187 -7.38 5.21 1.79
CA SER A 187 -8.65 4.58 1.39
C SER A 187 -8.94 4.78 -0.10
N LYS A 188 -8.81 6.01 -0.60
CA LYS A 188 -9.00 6.33 -2.01
C LYS A 188 -8.05 5.53 -2.92
N ASN A 189 -6.78 5.39 -2.54
CA ASN A 189 -5.81 4.62 -3.31
C ASN A 189 -6.23 3.15 -3.44
N TYR A 190 -6.83 2.56 -2.39
CA TYR A 190 -7.43 1.24 -2.50
C TYR A 190 -8.60 1.25 -3.48
N PHE A 191 -9.59 2.13 -3.32
CA PHE A 191 -10.81 2.12 -4.14
C PHE A 191 -10.58 2.52 -5.60
N ASP A 192 -9.51 3.25 -5.92
CA ASP A 192 -9.11 3.56 -7.29
C ASP A 192 -8.59 2.32 -8.06
N ILE A 193 -8.18 1.26 -7.36
CA ILE A 193 -7.82 -0.02 -7.99
C ILE A 193 -9.12 -0.66 -8.48
N LYS A 194 -9.22 -0.95 -9.77
CA LYS A 194 -10.35 -1.68 -10.34
C LYS A 194 -10.33 -3.13 -9.90
N LYS A 195 -11.47 -3.62 -9.41
CA LYS A 195 -11.66 -5.00 -8.94
C LYS A 195 -12.08 -5.86 -10.12
N ARG A 196 -11.56 -7.08 -10.19
CA ARG A 196 -12.00 -8.07 -11.16
C ARG A 196 -13.24 -8.76 -10.62
N ASN A 197 -14.34 -8.62 -11.34
CA ASN A 197 -15.59 -9.28 -11.02
C ASN A 197 -15.55 -10.73 -11.49
N ILE A 198 -16.44 -11.55 -10.95
CA ILE A 198 -16.57 -12.97 -11.29
C ILE A 198 -17.86 -13.21 -12.07
N PRO A 199 -17.88 -14.20 -12.99
CA PRO A 199 -19.10 -14.58 -13.70
C PRO A 199 -20.19 -15.05 -12.73
N LEU A 200 -21.42 -14.71 -13.05
CA LEU A 200 -22.60 -15.29 -12.42
C LEU A 200 -22.72 -16.76 -12.83
N PRO A 201 -22.99 -17.69 -11.88
CA PRO A 201 -23.26 -19.09 -12.22
C PRO A 201 -24.47 -19.25 -13.16
N LYS A 202 -25.45 -18.35 -13.02
CA LYS A 202 -26.60 -18.20 -13.91
C LYS A 202 -26.77 -16.70 -14.18
N PRO A 203 -26.58 -16.23 -15.43
CA PRO A 203 -26.82 -14.83 -15.77
C PRO A 203 -28.25 -14.41 -15.41
N ASN A 204 -28.40 -13.17 -14.94
CA ASN A 204 -29.70 -12.63 -14.52
C ASN A 204 -30.57 -12.16 -15.70
N VAL A 205 -30.10 -12.42 -16.93
CA VAL A 205 -30.75 -11.99 -18.18
C VAL A 205 -30.77 -13.13 -19.20
N PRO A 206 -31.78 -13.18 -20.08
CA PRO A 206 -31.78 -14.11 -21.21
C PRO A 206 -30.56 -13.88 -22.11
N ILE A 207 -29.82 -14.97 -22.38
CA ILE A 207 -28.71 -15.01 -23.33
C ILE A 207 -29.26 -15.36 -24.71
N ASN A 208 -29.89 -14.37 -25.35
CA ASN A 208 -30.62 -14.53 -26.60
C ASN A 208 -29.87 -14.02 -27.85
N THR A 209 -28.62 -13.61 -27.70
CA THR A 209 -27.77 -13.17 -28.82
C THR A 209 -26.40 -13.84 -28.76
N ALA A 210 -25.80 -14.07 -29.93
CA ALA A 210 -24.45 -14.60 -30.04
C ALA A 210 -23.41 -13.72 -29.30
N LYS A 211 -23.60 -12.39 -29.32
CA LYS A 211 -22.76 -11.44 -28.57
C LYS A 211 -22.79 -11.74 -27.07
N LYS A 212 -23.98 -11.81 -26.46
CA LYS A 212 -24.11 -12.08 -25.02
C LYS A 212 -23.54 -13.46 -24.64
N ALA A 213 -23.77 -14.48 -25.47
CA ALA A 213 -23.22 -15.81 -25.25
C ALA A 213 -21.69 -15.81 -25.25
N LYS A 214 -21.09 -15.13 -26.24
CA LYS A 214 -19.64 -14.93 -26.32
C LYS A 214 -19.11 -14.17 -25.10
N ASP A 215 -19.76 -13.07 -24.71
CA ASP A 215 -19.33 -12.24 -23.58
C ASP A 215 -19.38 -13.02 -22.25
N CYS A 216 -20.43 -13.82 -22.02
CA CYS A 216 -20.49 -14.74 -20.86
C CYS A 216 -19.34 -15.75 -20.85
N LEU A 217 -19.09 -16.40 -21.99
CA LEU A 217 -18.00 -17.38 -22.12
C LEU A 217 -16.64 -16.72 -21.88
N PHE A 218 -16.40 -15.54 -22.46
CA PHE A 218 -15.16 -14.80 -22.26
C PHE A 218 -14.96 -14.42 -20.79
N SER A 219 -16.01 -13.95 -20.09
CA SER A 219 -15.91 -13.62 -18.66
C SER A 219 -15.54 -14.84 -17.81
N ALA A 220 -16.16 -16.00 -18.11
CA ALA A 220 -15.85 -17.25 -17.41
C ALA A 220 -14.40 -17.69 -17.63
N LEU A 221 -13.91 -17.61 -18.87
CA LEU A 221 -12.53 -17.96 -19.20
C LEU A 221 -11.52 -17.04 -18.50
N LEU A 222 -11.75 -15.73 -18.52
CA LEU A 222 -10.90 -14.73 -17.84
C LEU A 222 -10.82 -14.95 -16.32
N SER A 223 -11.86 -15.50 -15.72
CA SER A 223 -11.90 -15.77 -14.27
C SER A 223 -11.28 -17.11 -13.88
N SER A 224 -11.32 -18.11 -14.76
CA SER A 224 -10.92 -19.49 -14.47
C SER A 224 -9.40 -19.73 -14.37
N SER A 225 -8.57 -18.89 -15.02
CA SER A 225 -7.11 -19.11 -15.10
C SER A 225 -6.30 -17.80 -15.09
N MET A 226 -6.48 -17.02 -14.03
CA MET A 226 -5.98 -15.63 -13.92
C MET A 226 -4.48 -15.45 -14.20
N GLU A 227 -3.63 -16.45 -13.95
CA GLU A 227 -2.18 -16.36 -14.18
C GLU A 227 -1.86 -16.49 -15.68
N SER A 228 -2.28 -17.57 -16.35
CA SER A 228 -2.08 -17.78 -17.79
C SER A 228 -2.85 -16.78 -18.66
N THR A 229 -4.03 -16.33 -18.24
CA THR A 229 -4.80 -15.32 -18.98
C THR A 229 -4.14 -13.95 -18.92
N GLU A 230 -3.47 -13.60 -17.83
CA GLU A 230 -2.83 -12.29 -17.71
C GLU A 230 -1.56 -12.23 -18.57
N GLU A 231 -0.78 -13.32 -18.64
CA GLU A 231 0.36 -13.42 -19.56
C GLU A 231 -0.07 -13.28 -21.01
N LEU A 232 -1.10 -14.02 -21.42
CA LEU A 232 -1.66 -13.92 -22.78
C LEU A 232 -2.21 -12.51 -23.05
N ARG A 233 -2.92 -11.91 -22.08
CA ARG A 233 -3.44 -10.55 -22.20
C ARG A 233 -2.30 -9.55 -22.42
N MET A 234 -1.21 -9.66 -21.66
CA MET A 234 -0.05 -8.77 -21.80
C MET A 234 0.62 -8.94 -23.16
N PHE A 235 0.84 -10.18 -23.59
CA PHE A 235 1.35 -10.48 -24.93
C PHE A 235 0.49 -9.84 -26.03
N LEU A 236 -0.83 -10.02 -25.97
CA LEU A 236 -1.76 -9.43 -26.95
C LEU A 236 -1.72 -7.90 -26.94
N ILE A 237 -1.70 -7.28 -25.76
CA ILE A 237 -1.63 -5.82 -25.60
C ILE A 237 -0.36 -5.23 -26.23
N GLU A 238 0.75 -5.95 -26.18
CA GLU A 238 2.03 -5.52 -26.78
C GLU A 238 2.01 -5.53 -28.30
N GLN A 239 1.14 -6.35 -28.92
CA GLN A 239 0.98 -6.39 -30.37
C GLN A 239 0.06 -5.27 -30.92
N LEU A 240 -0.66 -4.54 -30.06
CA LEU A 240 -1.63 -3.53 -30.47
C LEU A 240 -1.02 -2.12 -30.49
N ASP A 241 -1.40 -1.33 -31.49
CA ASP A 241 -1.14 0.11 -31.49
C ASP A 241 -1.87 0.81 -30.33
N PRO A 242 -1.49 2.05 -29.96
CA PRO A 242 -2.09 2.76 -28.83
C PRO A 242 -3.62 2.91 -28.88
N GLN A 243 -4.20 3.09 -30.08
CA GLN A 243 -5.64 3.26 -30.25
C GLN A 243 -6.37 1.93 -29.99
N ASN A 244 -5.90 0.85 -30.61
CA ASN A 244 -6.49 -0.48 -30.43
C ASN A 244 -6.24 -1.04 -29.02
N LYS A 245 -5.09 -0.73 -28.40
CA LYS A 245 -4.83 -1.04 -26.98
C LYS A 245 -5.83 -0.36 -26.06
N SER A 246 -6.16 0.91 -26.31
CA SER A 246 -7.17 1.65 -25.56
C SER A 246 -8.57 1.03 -25.73
N ARG A 247 -8.96 0.73 -26.97
CA ARG A 247 -10.23 0.06 -27.28
C ARG A 247 -10.35 -1.31 -26.63
N PHE A 248 -9.31 -2.14 -26.72
CA PHE A 248 -9.29 -3.47 -26.13
C PHE A 248 -9.42 -3.44 -24.60
N ASN A 249 -8.66 -2.55 -23.93
CA ASN A 249 -8.80 -2.38 -22.48
C ASN A 249 -10.19 -1.88 -22.08
N ARG A 250 -10.81 -1.00 -22.88
CA ARG A 250 -12.19 -0.58 -22.65
C ARG A 250 -13.15 -1.77 -22.75
N MET A 251 -13.05 -2.59 -23.79
CA MET A 251 -13.88 -3.78 -23.94
C MET A 251 -13.76 -4.73 -22.75
N LEU A 252 -12.55 -4.95 -22.24
CA LEU A 252 -12.34 -5.78 -21.05
C LEU A 252 -12.95 -5.17 -19.78
N ASN A 253 -12.85 -3.84 -19.63
CA ASN A 253 -13.46 -3.14 -18.49
C ASN A 253 -15.00 -3.16 -18.58
N ASP A 254 -15.57 -2.91 -19.76
CA ASP A 254 -17.01 -2.95 -20.00
C ASP A 254 -17.55 -4.36 -19.72
N LEU A 255 -16.82 -5.40 -20.15
CA LEU A 255 -17.16 -6.78 -19.83
C LEU A 255 -17.11 -7.04 -18.32
N ASN A 256 -16.03 -6.63 -17.65
CA ASN A 256 -15.87 -6.81 -16.20
C ASN A 256 -16.99 -6.12 -15.41
N ASP A 257 -17.39 -4.92 -15.83
CA ASP A 257 -18.39 -4.08 -15.15
C ASP A 257 -19.83 -4.39 -15.61
N ASP A 258 -20.04 -5.40 -16.48
CA ASP A 258 -21.38 -5.90 -16.84
C ASP A 258 -21.96 -6.81 -15.74
N PHE A 259 -22.66 -6.18 -14.80
CA PHE A 259 -23.32 -6.88 -13.69
C PHE A 259 -24.54 -7.73 -14.08
N THR A 260 -24.93 -7.76 -15.36
CA THR A 260 -25.97 -8.69 -15.83
C THR A 260 -25.43 -10.11 -15.98
N ILE A 261 -24.11 -10.24 -16.16
CA ILE A 261 -23.40 -11.52 -16.32
C ILE A 261 -22.31 -11.73 -15.26
N ASN A 262 -21.89 -10.67 -14.56
CA ASN A 262 -20.87 -10.72 -13.52
C ASN A 262 -21.40 -10.23 -12.18
N LYS A 263 -20.64 -10.50 -11.11
CA LYS A 263 -20.85 -9.95 -9.78
C LYS A 263 -19.53 -9.68 -9.08
N MET A 264 -19.57 -8.90 -8.03
CA MET A 264 -18.43 -8.75 -7.14
C MET A 264 -18.11 -10.09 -6.47
N SER A 265 -16.82 -10.37 -6.29
CA SER A 265 -16.38 -11.53 -5.53
C SER A 265 -16.67 -11.31 -4.04
N PRO A 266 -17.21 -12.29 -3.29
CA PRO A 266 -17.39 -12.19 -1.85
C PRO A 266 -16.10 -11.83 -1.10
N LEU A 267 -14.94 -12.26 -1.62
CA LEU A 267 -13.63 -11.88 -1.06
C LEU A 267 -13.35 -10.38 -1.19
N MET A 268 -13.76 -9.76 -2.31
CA MET A 268 -13.62 -8.31 -2.46
C MET A 268 -14.68 -7.55 -1.66
N GLU A 269 -15.90 -8.06 -1.53
CA GLU A 269 -16.92 -7.46 -0.64
C GLU A 269 -16.43 -7.39 0.81
N GLU A 270 -15.82 -8.47 1.31
CA GLU A 270 -15.21 -8.50 2.65
C GLU A 270 -14.11 -7.45 2.80
N LEU A 271 -13.15 -7.41 1.87
CA LEU A 271 -12.02 -6.47 1.94
C LEU A 271 -12.49 -5.01 1.82
N ASP A 272 -13.43 -4.73 0.92
CA ASP A 272 -14.04 -3.42 0.77
C ASP A 272 -14.74 -2.97 2.06
N SER A 273 -15.50 -3.86 2.71
CA SER A 273 -16.15 -3.57 4.01
C SER A 273 -15.10 -3.24 5.06
N LYS A 274 -14.09 -4.10 5.23
CA LYS A 274 -13.05 -3.92 6.26
C LYS A 274 -12.27 -2.62 6.10
N ILE A 275 -11.99 -2.20 4.86
CA ILE A 275 -11.34 -0.91 4.61
C ILE A 275 -12.27 0.25 4.97
N ARG A 276 -13.56 0.19 4.62
CA ARG A 276 -14.53 1.23 5.01
C ARG A 276 -14.68 1.32 6.52
N ASP A 277 -14.83 0.17 7.19
CA ASP A 277 -14.99 0.10 8.63
C ASP A 277 -13.77 0.68 9.35
N ARG A 278 -12.55 0.36 8.88
CA ARG A 278 -11.33 0.95 9.43
C ARG A 278 -11.29 2.46 9.27
N VAL A 279 -11.60 2.96 8.08
CA VAL A 279 -11.59 4.41 7.81
C VAL A 279 -12.64 5.12 8.66
N SER A 280 -13.85 4.57 8.78
CA SER A 280 -14.89 5.11 9.65
C SER A 280 -14.45 5.14 11.11
N LEU A 281 -13.82 4.07 11.60
CA LEU A 281 -13.28 4.00 12.97
C LEU A 281 -12.26 5.11 13.20
N GLU A 282 -11.24 5.22 12.34
CA GLU A 282 -10.22 6.28 12.44
C GLU A 282 -10.85 7.68 12.41
N LEU A 283 -11.76 7.95 11.47
CA LEU A 283 -12.37 9.27 11.33
C LEU A 283 -13.35 9.63 12.45
N SER A 284 -13.90 8.64 13.16
CA SER A 284 -14.80 8.84 14.30
C SER A 284 -14.08 9.13 15.63
N ILE A 285 -12.82 8.73 15.75
CA ILE A 285 -12.00 8.87 16.97
C ILE A 285 -11.23 10.20 16.99
N ILE A 286 -11.22 10.92 15.86
CA ILE A 286 -10.45 12.14 15.62
C ILE A 286 -11.24 13.40 15.97
#